data_AF-A0A815RDF4-F1
#
_entry.id   AF-A0A815RDF4-F1
#
_cell.length_a   1.000
_cell.length_b   1.000
_cell.length_c   1.000
_cell.angle_alpha   90.00
_cell.angle_beta   90.00
_cell.angle_gamma   90.00
#
_symmetry.space_group_name_H-M   'P 1'
#
loop_
_entity.id
_entity.type
_entity.pdbx_description
1 polymer ?
#
loop_
_entity_poly.entity_id
_entity_poly.type
_entity_poly.pdbx_seq_one_letter_code
_entity_poly.pdbx_strand_id
1 'polypeptide(L)'
;MIWNNHLLLIFIFTSIISIYSDELSDLNKKFISTYDHARDYLISITNPLIICNGDNVIIIHRGKRYQEQVIPKLYHDLKSISHMPFKIYLTVMFNLGTLSDDNYTELKQYLQDIRSIRNSIQFPTDIQQTQYDIIDLSIEYLETILKTKFIDQTQLNEFCQQARHLFSVNIDLAARAQLDMLDTKIRPWYEERFNDTERNTLKILIMGPKTARYGYIEKTYFYTLLGER
;
A
#
# COMPACT_ATOMS: atom_id res chain seq x y z
N MET A 1 -42.46 2.52 -4.12
CA MET A 1 -41.59 3.44 -3.38
C MET A 1 -40.16 2.97 -3.61
N ILE A 2 -39.56 3.49 -4.69
CA ILE A 2 -38.38 2.94 -5.37
C ILE A 2 -37.13 3.45 -4.67
N TRP A 3 -36.20 2.53 -4.41
CA TRP A 3 -34.90 2.76 -3.81
C TRP A 3 -34.04 3.66 -4.70
N ASN A 4 -33.73 4.87 -4.26
CA ASN A 4 -32.73 5.76 -4.87
C ASN A 4 -31.35 5.46 -4.25
N ASN A 5 -30.69 4.41 -4.72
CA ASN A 5 -29.27 4.16 -4.42
C ASN A 5 -28.51 4.06 -5.75
N HIS A 6 -28.00 5.20 -6.23
CA HIS A 6 -27.03 5.23 -7.32
C HIS A 6 -25.65 4.80 -6.76
N LEU A 7 -25.39 3.50 -6.71
CA LEU A 7 -24.04 2.96 -6.56
C LEU A 7 -23.28 3.22 -7.86
N LEU A 8 -22.33 4.16 -7.82
CA LEU A 8 -21.52 4.53 -8.97
C LEU A 8 -20.15 3.83 -8.92
N LEU A 9 -19.90 2.93 -9.86
CA LEU A 9 -18.59 2.32 -10.09
C LEU A 9 -17.76 3.25 -11.00
N ILE A 10 -16.78 3.95 -10.43
CA ILE A 10 -15.78 4.72 -11.19
C ILE A 10 -14.61 3.78 -11.49
N PHE A 11 -14.49 3.35 -12.75
CA PHE A 11 -13.33 2.59 -13.22
C PHE A 11 -12.29 3.53 -13.83
N ILE A 12 -11.04 3.44 -13.38
CA ILE A 12 -9.90 4.08 -14.07
C ILE A 12 -9.23 3.00 -14.91
N PHE A 13 -9.42 3.05 -16.22
CA PHE A 13 -8.69 2.21 -17.16
C PHE A 13 -7.35 2.88 -17.50
N THR A 14 -6.25 2.17 -17.27
CA THR A 14 -4.95 2.52 -17.86
C THR A 14 -5.01 2.21 -19.35
N SER A 15 -4.57 3.16 -20.19
CA SER A 15 -4.50 3.01 -21.65
C SER A 15 -3.64 1.80 -22.03
N ILE A 16 -4.29 0.68 -22.33
CA ILE A 16 -3.65 -0.41 -23.06
C ILE A 16 -3.62 0.05 -24.52
N ILE A 17 -2.42 0.28 -25.05
CA ILE A 17 -2.22 0.48 -26.48
C ILE A 17 -2.63 -0.83 -27.15
N SER A 18 -3.86 -0.87 -27.67
CA SER A 18 -4.32 -1.98 -28.52
C SER A 18 -3.64 -1.84 -29.87
N ILE A 19 -2.78 -2.79 -30.23
CA ILE A 19 -2.03 -2.84 -31.50
C ILE A 19 -2.91 -3.41 -32.63
N TYR A 20 -4.24 -3.46 -32.47
CA TYR A 20 -5.16 -3.92 -33.51
C TYR A 20 -6.15 -2.82 -33.91
N SER A 21 -6.05 -2.38 -35.17
CA SER A 21 -7.09 -1.59 -35.84
C SER A 21 -8.14 -2.55 -36.40
N ASP A 22 -9.22 -2.71 -35.67
CA ASP A 22 -10.45 -3.32 -36.16
C ASP A 22 -11.64 -2.50 -35.65
N GLU A 23 -12.82 -2.64 -36.24
CA GLU A 23 -14.03 -1.85 -35.95
C GLU A 23 -14.35 -1.77 -34.43
N LEU A 24 -13.98 -2.81 -33.69
CA LEU A 24 -14.09 -2.87 -32.23
C LEU A 24 -13.21 -1.84 -31.50
N SER A 25 -12.02 -1.54 -32.03
CA SER A 25 -11.11 -0.52 -31.47
C SER A 25 -11.73 0.87 -31.58
N ASP A 26 -12.37 1.18 -32.71
CA ASP A 26 -13.03 2.46 -32.93
C ASP A 26 -14.34 2.58 -32.13
N LEU A 27 -15.09 1.48 -31.99
CA LEU A 27 -16.23 1.42 -31.06
C LEU A 27 -15.77 1.64 -29.61
N ASN A 28 -14.64 1.02 -29.20
CA ASN A 28 -14.06 1.20 -27.87
C ASN A 28 -13.60 2.65 -27.64
N LYS A 29 -13.00 3.34 -28.63
CA LYS A 29 -12.66 4.76 -28.53
C LYS A 29 -13.89 5.64 -28.32
N LYS A 30 -15.00 5.36 -29.03
CA LYS A 30 -16.28 6.07 -28.85
C LYS A 30 -16.86 5.85 -27.45
N PHE A 31 -16.77 4.63 -26.93
CA PHE A 31 -17.13 4.32 -25.55
C PHE A 31 -16.28 5.12 -24.56
N ILE A 32 -14.94 5.09 -24.70
CA ILE A 32 -14.01 5.82 -23.82
C ILE A 32 -14.34 7.32 -23.83
N SER A 33 -14.56 7.93 -25.00
CA SER A 33 -14.93 9.35 -25.11
C SER A 33 -16.26 9.67 -24.42
N THR A 34 -17.27 8.82 -24.58
CA THR A 34 -18.57 9.00 -23.92
C THR A 34 -18.45 8.83 -22.41
N TYR A 35 -17.65 7.86 -21.97
CA TYR A 35 -17.35 7.62 -20.57
C TYR A 35 -16.60 8.80 -19.94
N ASP A 36 -15.60 9.34 -20.62
CA ASP A 36 -14.84 10.50 -20.16
C ASP A 36 -15.75 11.72 -19.98
N HIS A 37 -16.64 12.01 -20.94
CA HIS A 37 -17.62 13.09 -20.81
C HIS A 37 -18.58 12.88 -19.63
N ALA A 38 -19.10 11.66 -19.46
CA ALA A 38 -20.00 11.34 -18.34
C ALA A 38 -19.26 11.48 -16.99
N ARG A 39 -18.02 10.99 -16.90
CA ARG A 39 -17.16 11.13 -15.73
C ARG A 39 -16.92 12.60 -15.40
N ASP A 40 -16.54 13.40 -16.38
CA ASP A 40 -16.18 14.81 -16.16
C ASP A 40 -17.42 15.62 -15.74
N TYR A 41 -18.59 15.36 -16.34
CA TYR A 41 -19.86 15.93 -15.90
C TYR A 41 -20.19 15.54 -14.45
N LEU A 42 -20.10 14.25 -14.11
CA LEU A 42 -20.39 13.77 -12.76
C LEU A 42 -19.44 14.37 -11.71
N ILE A 43 -18.15 14.47 -12.02
CA ILE A 43 -17.17 15.14 -11.17
C ILE A 43 -17.54 16.62 -10.98
N SER A 44 -17.99 17.31 -12.04
CA SER A 44 -18.35 18.73 -11.95
C SER A 44 -19.53 19.02 -11.02
N ILE A 45 -20.48 18.08 -10.93
CA ILE A 45 -21.66 18.20 -10.06
C ILE A 45 -21.47 17.55 -8.69
N THR A 46 -20.44 16.70 -8.53
CA THR A 46 -20.11 16.03 -7.27
C THR A 46 -19.04 16.84 -6.54
N ASN A 47 -19.49 17.79 -5.72
CA ASN A 47 -18.62 18.69 -4.98
C ASN A 47 -19.15 18.86 -3.53
N PRO A 48 -18.34 18.60 -2.48
CA PRO A 48 -16.96 18.15 -2.53
C PRO A 48 -16.81 16.64 -2.83
N LEU A 49 -15.70 16.28 -3.46
CA LEU A 49 -15.32 14.89 -3.75
C LEU A 49 -13.87 14.63 -3.30
N ILE A 50 -13.67 13.58 -2.51
CA ILE A 50 -12.35 13.07 -2.13
C ILE A 50 -12.12 11.75 -2.87
N ILE A 51 -10.97 11.61 -3.54
CA ILE A 51 -10.56 10.39 -4.22
C ILE A 51 -9.24 9.90 -3.62
N CYS A 52 -9.26 8.73 -2.99
CA CYS A 52 -8.07 8.09 -2.45
C CYS A 52 -7.50 7.16 -3.52
N ASN A 53 -6.26 7.43 -3.95
CA ASN A 53 -5.59 6.69 -5.02
C ASN A 53 -4.13 6.40 -4.63
N GLY A 54 -3.92 5.22 -4.03
CA GLY A 54 -2.60 4.79 -3.57
C GLY A 54 -2.00 5.81 -2.61
N ASP A 55 -0.84 6.36 -2.98
CA ASP A 55 -0.09 7.27 -2.10
C ASP A 55 -0.66 8.69 -2.02
N ASN A 56 -1.68 8.99 -2.82
CA ASN A 56 -2.24 10.33 -2.95
C ASN A 56 -3.73 10.37 -2.66
N VAL A 57 -4.17 11.49 -2.10
CA VAL A 57 -5.59 11.87 -2.05
C VAL A 57 -5.81 13.08 -2.94
N ILE A 58 -6.77 12.97 -3.84
CA ILE A 58 -7.22 14.05 -4.71
C ILE A 58 -8.48 14.64 -4.10
N ILE A 59 -8.54 15.96 -4.00
CA ILE A 59 -9.68 16.67 -3.44
C ILE A 59 -10.21 17.60 -4.53
N ILE A 60 -11.48 17.43 -4.87
CA ILE A 60 -12.19 18.29 -5.80
C ILE A 60 -13.12 19.16 -4.97
N HIS A 61 -12.78 20.44 -4.90
CA HIS A 61 -13.51 21.42 -4.11
C HIS A 61 -13.69 22.71 -4.90
N ARG A 62 -14.94 23.14 -5.09
CA ARG A 62 -15.31 24.40 -5.77
C ARG A 62 -14.66 24.57 -7.16
N GLY A 63 -14.73 23.50 -7.96
CA GLY A 63 -14.19 23.47 -9.32
C GLY A 63 -12.65 23.40 -9.40
N LYS A 64 -11.96 23.27 -8.27
CA LYS A 64 -10.50 23.13 -8.21
C LYS A 64 -10.11 21.73 -7.76
N ARG A 65 -8.98 21.25 -8.30
CA ARG A 65 -8.36 19.97 -7.95
C ARG A 65 -7.14 20.23 -7.09
N TYR A 66 -7.11 19.61 -5.92
CA TYR A 66 -5.99 19.58 -4.99
C TYR A 66 -5.46 18.15 -4.88
N GLN A 67 -4.21 18.01 -4.48
CA GLN A 67 -3.59 16.70 -4.29
C GLN A 67 -2.69 16.74 -3.06
N GLU A 68 -2.90 15.79 -2.16
CA GLU A 68 -2.09 15.58 -0.97
C GLU A 68 -1.40 14.21 -1.07
N GLN A 69 -0.11 14.16 -0.75
CA GLN A 69 0.57 12.90 -0.52
C GLN A 69 0.26 12.45 0.90
N VAL A 70 -0.35 11.27 1.04
CA VAL A 70 -0.89 10.78 2.32
C VAL A 70 -0.16 9.56 2.86
N ILE A 71 0.83 9.05 2.13
CA ILE A 71 1.70 7.96 2.59
C ILE A 71 3.09 8.53 2.91
N PRO A 72 3.53 8.48 4.17
CA PRO A 72 4.82 9.02 4.57
C PRO A 72 5.97 8.10 4.14
N LYS A 73 7.18 8.66 4.01
CA LYS A 73 8.41 7.88 3.80
C LYS A 73 8.56 6.73 4.81
N LEU A 74 8.23 6.99 6.08
CA LEU A 74 8.30 6.00 7.15
C LEU A 74 7.52 4.72 6.81
N TYR A 75 6.31 4.84 6.25
CA TYR A 75 5.53 3.66 5.82
C TYR A 75 6.30 2.81 4.80
N HIS A 76 6.94 3.44 3.81
CA HIS A 76 7.73 2.73 2.80
C HIS A 76 8.98 2.09 3.38
N ASP A 77 9.63 2.76 4.35
CA ASP A 77 10.80 2.22 5.03
C ASP A 77 10.42 0.96 5.83
N LEU A 78 9.38 1.03 6.67
CA LEU A 78 8.90 -0.11 7.46
C LEU A 78 8.47 -1.29 6.57
N LYS A 79 7.74 -1.02 5.48
CA LYS A 79 7.40 -2.03 4.47
C LYS A 79 8.63 -2.70 3.88
N SER A 80 9.66 -1.92 3.55
CA SER A 80 10.89 -2.42 2.93
C SER A 80 11.71 -3.27 3.91
N ILE A 81 11.75 -2.91 5.19
CA ILE A 81 12.35 -3.74 6.24
C ILE A 81 11.62 -5.07 6.38
N SER A 82 10.28 -5.06 6.41
CA SER A 82 9.49 -6.30 6.47
C SER A 82 9.69 -7.21 5.25
N HIS A 83 10.06 -6.67 4.09
CA HIS A 83 10.37 -7.49 2.92
C HIS A 83 11.67 -8.27 3.07
N MET A 84 12.57 -7.91 3.98
CA MET A 84 13.88 -8.55 4.09
C MET A 84 13.80 -10.03 4.45
N PRO A 85 13.21 -10.42 5.60
CA PRO A 85 13.08 -11.83 5.92
C PRO A 85 12.09 -12.55 4.99
N PHE A 86 11.12 -11.83 4.41
CA PHE A 86 10.20 -12.42 3.45
C PHE A 86 10.89 -12.82 2.13
N LYS A 87 11.81 -11.99 1.62
CA LYS A 87 12.64 -12.36 0.45
C LYS A 87 13.42 -13.63 0.75
N ILE A 88 14.07 -13.72 1.92
CA ILE A 88 14.85 -14.90 2.30
C ILE A 88 13.96 -16.15 2.28
N TYR A 89 12.79 -16.08 2.92
CA TYR A 89 11.81 -17.17 2.91
C TYR A 89 11.43 -17.58 1.48
N LEU A 90 11.07 -16.63 0.62
CA LEU A 90 10.67 -16.90 -0.77
C LEU A 90 11.78 -17.58 -1.58
N THR A 91 13.04 -17.23 -1.35
CA THR A 91 14.18 -17.87 -2.02
C THR A 91 14.35 -19.33 -1.60
N VAL A 92 14.09 -19.66 -0.33
CA VAL A 92 14.43 -20.98 0.24
C VAL A 92 13.24 -21.94 0.40
N MET A 93 12.00 -21.45 0.42
CA MET A 93 10.82 -22.24 0.82
C MET A 93 10.52 -23.46 -0.07
N PHE A 94 10.98 -23.45 -1.32
CA PHE A 94 10.75 -24.57 -2.26
C PHE A 94 11.94 -25.53 -2.36
N ASN A 95 13.07 -25.24 -1.70
CA ASN A 95 14.34 -25.95 -1.89
C ASN A 95 15.00 -26.28 -0.54
N LEU A 96 14.30 -27.03 0.31
CA LEU A 96 14.85 -27.50 1.58
C LEU A 96 16.04 -28.44 1.36
N GLY A 97 16.93 -28.50 2.34
CA GLY A 97 18.15 -29.30 2.25
C GLY A 97 19.31 -28.53 1.62
N THR A 98 20.04 -29.13 0.69
CA THR A 98 21.25 -28.52 0.12
C THR A 98 20.92 -27.22 -0.62
N LEU A 99 21.61 -26.14 -0.23
CA LEU A 99 21.50 -24.85 -0.89
C LEU A 99 22.15 -24.90 -2.28
N SER A 100 21.40 -24.58 -3.33
CA SER A 100 21.93 -24.51 -4.70
C SER A 100 22.96 -23.38 -4.84
N ASP A 101 23.87 -23.50 -5.80
CA ASP A 101 24.91 -22.49 -6.06
C ASP A 101 24.30 -21.12 -6.46
N ASP A 102 23.19 -21.14 -7.21
CA ASP A 102 22.46 -19.93 -7.60
C ASP A 102 21.87 -19.22 -6.36
N ASN A 103 21.15 -19.96 -5.51
CA ASN A 103 20.60 -19.42 -4.28
C ASN A 103 21.71 -18.97 -3.32
N TYR A 104 22.81 -19.71 -3.23
CA TYR A 104 23.97 -19.33 -2.42
C TYR A 104 24.55 -17.98 -2.88
N THR A 105 24.73 -17.80 -4.19
CA THR A 105 25.26 -16.56 -4.76
C THR A 105 24.31 -15.38 -4.52
N GLU A 106 23.01 -15.57 -4.78
CA GLU A 106 22.00 -14.53 -4.54
C GLU A 106 21.92 -14.14 -3.06
N LEU A 107 21.82 -15.12 -2.16
CA LEU A 107 21.68 -14.87 -0.73
C LEU A 107 22.96 -14.28 -0.11
N LYS A 108 24.13 -14.65 -0.64
CA LYS A 108 25.40 -14.04 -0.23
C LYS A 108 25.47 -12.57 -0.62
N GLN A 109 25.05 -12.21 -1.83
CA GLN A 109 24.95 -10.79 -2.22
C GLN A 109 23.93 -10.07 -1.34
N TYR A 110 22.77 -10.70 -1.11
CA TYR A 110 21.73 -10.09 -0.31
C TYR A 110 22.15 -9.84 1.15
N LEU A 111 22.94 -10.74 1.74
CA LEU A 111 23.54 -10.54 3.06
C LEU A 111 24.46 -9.30 3.09
N GLN A 112 25.24 -9.04 2.04
CA GLN A 112 26.07 -7.85 1.95
C GLN A 112 25.23 -6.57 1.88
N ASP A 113 24.16 -6.59 1.08
CA ASP A 113 23.25 -5.46 0.94
C ASP A 113 22.56 -5.14 2.27
N ILE A 114 22.04 -6.17 2.98
CA ILE A 114 21.39 -6.00 4.27
C ILE A 114 22.36 -5.43 5.31
N ARG A 115 23.61 -5.92 5.37
CA ARG A 115 24.63 -5.37 6.29
C ARG A 115 24.96 -3.91 5.99
N SER A 116 25.03 -3.53 4.70
CA SER A 116 25.24 -2.15 4.29
C SER A 116 24.10 -1.24 4.77
N ILE A 117 22.85 -1.69 4.60
CA ILE A 117 21.67 -0.99 5.10
C ILE A 117 21.70 -0.91 6.63
N ARG A 118 21.99 -2.00 7.33
CA ARG A 118 22.06 -2.05 8.80
C ARG A 118 23.00 -0.99 9.40
N ASN A 119 24.09 -0.69 8.71
CA ASN A 119 25.10 0.27 9.15
C ASN A 119 24.75 1.73 8.83
N SER A 120 23.87 1.97 7.86
CA SER A 120 23.58 3.31 7.34
C SER A 120 22.19 3.82 7.71
N ILE A 121 21.22 2.93 7.89
CA ILE A 121 19.83 3.31 8.11
C ILE A 121 19.60 3.77 9.55
N GLN A 122 18.86 4.86 9.69
CA GLN A 122 18.44 5.44 10.95
C GLN A 122 16.92 5.52 10.98
N PHE A 123 16.36 5.25 12.15
CA PHE A 123 14.93 5.31 12.42
C PHE A 123 14.68 6.20 13.64
N PRO A 124 13.45 6.73 13.80
CA PRO A 124 13.03 7.33 15.06
C PRO A 124 13.33 6.41 16.25
N THR A 125 13.81 7.00 17.35
CA THR A 125 14.36 6.26 18.51
C THR A 125 13.36 5.27 19.12
N ASP A 126 12.07 5.59 19.07
CA ASP A 126 10.98 4.79 19.61
C ASP A 126 10.71 3.49 18.83
N ILE A 127 11.11 3.42 17.55
CA ILE A 127 10.91 2.24 16.69
C ILE A 127 12.21 1.58 16.24
N GLN A 128 13.35 2.23 16.50
CA GLN A 128 14.65 1.84 15.95
C GLN A 128 15.03 0.41 16.30
N GLN A 129 14.85 0.00 17.55
CA GLN A 129 15.22 -1.34 18.00
C GLN A 129 14.45 -2.41 17.23
N THR A 130 13.13 -2.27 17.08
CA THR A 130 12.30 -3.23 16.33
C THR A 130 12.78 -3.39 14.88
N GLN A 131 13.21 -2.30 14.23
CA GLN A 131 13.72 -2.38 12.86
C GLN A 131 15.06 -3.09 12.80
N TYR A 132 15.94 -2.83 13.78
CA TYR A 132 17.21 -3.54 13.90
C TYR A 132 17.02 -5.02 14.20
N ASP A 133 16.06 -5.40 15.06
CA ASP A 133 15.75 -6.81 15.34
C ASP A 133 15.33 -7.57 14.07
N ILE A 134 14.55 -6.95 13.17
CA ILE A 134 14.15 -7.57 11.88
C ILE A 134 15.37 -7.77 10.97
N ILE A 135 16.24 -6.77 10.90
CA ILE A 135 17.44 -6.80 10.07
C ILE A 135 18.42 -7.85 10.61
N ASP A 136 18.64 -7.84 11.92
CA ASP A 136 19.61 -8.71 12.59
C ASP A 136 19.13 -10.17 12.54
N LEU A 137 17.83 -10.46 12.73
CA LEU A 137 17.23 -11.77 12.48
C LEU A 137 17.49 -12.28 11.05
N SER A 138 17.38 -11.38 10.06
CA SER A 138 17.61 -11.71 8.65
C SER A 138 19.09 -12.02 8.38
N ILE A 139 20.00 -11.25 8.98
CA ILE A 139 21.45 -11.46 8.89
C ILE A 139 21.83 -12.81 9.52
N GLU A 140 21.38 -13.09 10.74
CA GLU A 140 21.70 -14.32 11.49
C GLU A 140 21.25 -15.58 10.75
N TYR A 141 20.03 -15.57 10.19
CA TYR A 141 19.53 -16.70 9.43
C TYR A 141 20.32 -16.92 8.12
N LEU A 142 20.63 -15.84 7.39
CA LEU A 142 21.47 -15.89 6.19
C LEU A 142 22.87 -16.44 6.48
N GLU A 143 23.52 -15.96 7.54
CA GLU A 143 24.83 -16.44 7.95
C GLU A 143 24.81 -17.93 8.26
N THR A 144 23.75 -18.41 8.91
CA THR A 144 23.57 -19.83 9.23
C THR A 144 23.51 -20.67 7.95
N ILE A 145 22.56 -20.38 7.04
CA ILE A 145 22.35 -21.20 5.84
C ILE A 145 23.50 -21.07 4.83
N LEU A 146 24.20 -19.93 4.77
CA LEU A 146 25.39 -19.78 3.93
C LEU A 146 26.60 -20.55 4.49
N LYS A 147 26.75 -20.60 5.81
CA LYS A 147 27.82 -21.35 6.46
C LYS A 147 27.61 -22.87 6.33
N THR A 148 26.39 -23.34 6.57
CA THR A 148 26.06 -24.77 6.49
C THR A 148 25.85 -25.25 5.06
N LYS A 149 25.51 -24.33 4.14
CA LYS A 149 24.98 -24.63 2.80
C LYS A 149 23.78 -25.57 2.85
N PHE A 150 23.00 -25.51 3.93
CA PHE A 150 21.88 -26.38 4.20
C PHE A 150 20.73 -25.59 4.82
N ILE A 151 19.54 -25.75 4.24
CA ILE A 151 18.29 -25.16 4.69
C ILE A 151 17.57 -26.22 5.53
N ASP A 152 17.66 -26.09 6.84
CA ASP A 152 16.94 -26.94 7.78
C ASP A 152 15.49 -26.45 7.96
N GLN A 153 14.53 -27.37 7.89
CA GLN A 153 13.11 -27.04 8.00
C GLN A 153 12.72 -26.52 9.38
N THR A 154 13.35 -27.02 10.44
CA THR A 154 13.06 -26.58 11.82
C THR A 154 13.56 -25.16 12.01
N GLN A 155 14.79 -24.88 11.60
CA GLN A 155 15.36 -23.53 11.65
C GLN A 155 14.58 -22.54 10.78
N LEU A 156 14.15 -22.95 9.57
CA LEU A 156 13.31 -22.10 8.71
C LEU A 156 11.97 -21.77 9.39
N ASN A 157 11.35 -22.74 10.07
CA ASN A 157 10.11 -22.52 10.81
C ASN A 157 10.31 -21.56 12.00
N GLU A 158 11.39 -21.73 12.75
CA GLU A 158 11.75 -20.83 13.86
C GLU A 158 11.99 -19.40 13.37
N PHE A 159 12.75 -19.24 12.28
CA PHE A 159 12.96 -17.95 11.63
C PHE A 159 11.63 -17.29 11.22
N CYS A 160 10.74 -18.04 10.57
CA CYS A 160 9.42 -17.54 10.17
C CYS A 160 8.54 -17.14 11.36
N GLN A 161 8.59 -17.89 12.47
CA GLN A 161 7.84 -17.56 13.68
C GLN A 161 8.34 -16.27 14.32
N GLN A 162 9.66 -16.11 14.45
CA GLN A 162 10.27 -14.88 14.97
C GLN A 162 9.97 -13.67 14.07
N ALA A 163 10.13 -13.84 12.74
CA ALA A 163 9.81 -12.79 11.77
C ALA A 163 8.34 -12.38 11.85
N ARG A 164 7.40 -13.32 12.01
CA ARG A 164 5.98 -13.03 12.14
C ARG A 164 5.66 -12.13 13.35
N HIS A 165 6.29 -12.36 14.49
CA HIS A 165 6.10 -11.51 15.67
C HIS A 165 6.53 -10.07 15.39
N LEU A 166 7.72 -9.90 14.80
CA LEU A 166 8.24 -8.57 14.45
C LEU A 166 7.41 -7.89 13.36
N PHE A 167 6.91 -8.65 12.38
CA PHE A 167 6.02 -8.12 11.34
C PHE A 167 4.72 -7.55 11.88
N SER A 168 4.12 -8.19 12.90
CA SER A 168 2.89 -7.66 13.50
C SER A 168 3.10 -6.26 14.04
N VAL A 169 4.22 -6.04 14.76
CA VAL A 169 4.58 -4.72 15.27
C VAL A 169 4.81 -3.74 14.12
N ASN A 170 5.50 -4.16 13.06
CA ASN A 170 5.79 -3.28 11.93
C ASN A 170 4.54 -2.92 11.11
N ILE A 171 3.57 -3.82 11.01
CA ILE A 171 2.26 -3.57 10.40
C ILE A 171 1.53 -2.49 11.19
N ASP A 172 1.50 -2.59 12.52
CA ASP A 172 0.82 -1.60 13.37
C ASP A 172 1.47 -0.21 13.25
N LEU A 173 2.81 -0.16 13.26
CA LEU A 173 3.57 1.08 13.07
C LEU A 173 3.32 1.70 11.69
N ALA A 174 3.32 0.89 10.63
CA ALA A 174 3.04 1.36 9.28
C ALA A 174 1.59 1.86 9.15
N ALA A 175 0.63 1.13 9.71
CA ALA A 175 -0.77 1.53 9.71
C ALA A 175 -0.98 2.85 10.45
N ARG A 176 -0.34 3.02 11.61
CA ARG A 176 -0.36 4.28 12.36
C ARG A 176 0.26 5.42 11.56
N ALA A 177 1.44 5.22 10.97
CA ALA A 177 2.09 6.25 10.16
C ALA A 177 1.22 6.70 8.97
N GLN A 178 0.53 5.75 8.32
CA GLN A 178 -0.42 6.06 7.26
C GLN A 178 -1.65 6.82 7.79
N LEU A 179 -2.24 6.39 8.90
CA LEU A 179 -3.40 7.05 9.51
C LEU A 179 -3.06 8.47 9.96
N ASP A 180 -1.94 8.67 10.66
CA ASP A 180 -1.52 9.97 11.16
C ASP A 180 -1.27 10.95 10.01
N MET A 181 -0.65 10.49 8.92
CA MET A 181 -0.43 11.31 7.73
C MET A 181 -1.75 11.62 7.01
N LEU A 182 -2.63 10.64 6.85
CA LEU A 182 -3.95 10.83 6.24
C LEU A 182 -4.79 11.83 7.06
N ASP A 183 -4.81 11.70 8.38
CA ASP A 183 -5.51 12.59 9.29
C ASP A 183 -4.97 14.02 9.21
N THR A 184 -3.65 14.17 9.33
CA THR A 184 -2.95 15.46 9.22
C THR A 184 -3.30 16.19 7.92
N LYS A 185 -3.45 15.44 6.81
CA LYS A 185 -3.74 16.00 5.50
C LYS A 185 -5.22 16.26 5.26
N ILE A 186 -6.11 15.42 5.76
CA ILE A 186 -7.53 15.43 5.38
C ILE A 186 -8.42 16.08 6.46
N ARG A 187 -8.09 15.96 7.74
CA ARG A 187 -8.88 16.57 8.83
C ARG A 187 -9.05 18.08 8.65
N PRO A 188 -8.02 18.87 8.28
CA PRO A 188 -8.21 20.31 8.05
C PRO A 188 -9.17 20.62 6.89
N TRP A 189 -9.22 19.78 5.85
CA TRP A 189 -10.22 19.93 4.79
C TRP A 189 -11.62 19.72 5.33
N TYR A 190 -11.82 18.64 6.06
CA TYR A 190 -13.12 18.32 6.63
C TYR A 190 -13.58 19.35 7.66
N GLU A 191 -12.70 19.75 8.59
CA GLU A 191 -13.05 20.61 9.72
C GLU A 191 -13.10 22.09 9.37
N GLU A 192 -12.20 22.58 8.50
CA GLU A 192 -12.03 24.03 8.28
C GLU A 192 -12.44 24.48 6.87
N ARG A 193 -12.35 23.61 5.86
CA ARG A 193 -12.59 24.00 4.45
C ARG A 193 -14.01 23.69 3.98
N PHE A 194 -14.62 22.63 4.49
CA PHE A 194 -15.99 22.24 4.15
C PHE A 194 -17.00 22.85 5.12
N ASN A 195 -18.06 23.47 4.61
CA ASN A 195 -19.21 23.86 5.43
C ASN A 195 -20.13 22.65 5.72
N ASP A 196 -21.17 22.83 6.54
CA ASP A 196 -22.07 21.75 6.95
C ASP A 196 -22.79 21.08 5.78
N THR A 197 -23.25 21.86 4.79
CA THR A 197 -23.87 21.32 3.58
C THR A 197 -22.86 20.48 2.79
N GLU A 198 -21.65 20.99 2.60
CA GLU A 198 -20.55 20.30 1.90
C GLU A 198 -20.17 18.99 2.62
N ARG A 199 -20.16 18.95 3.97
CA ARG A 199 -19.91 17.72 4.74
C ARG A 199 -21.04 16.69 4.57
N ASN A 200 -22.29 17.13 4.54
CA ASN A 200 -23.45 16.25 4.38
C ASN A 200 -23.57 15.66 2.96
N THR A 201 -23.02 16.34 1.95
CA THR A 201 -23.03 15.86 0.56
C THR A 201 -21.70 15.26 0.10
N LEU A 202 -20.66 15.30 0.94
CA LEU A 202 -19.32 14.82 0.64
C LEU A 202 -19.36 13.39 0.11
N LYS A 203 -18.73 13.19 -1.05
CA LYS A 203 -18.50 11.85 -1.61
C LYS A 203 -17.04 11.49 -1.48
N ILE A 204 -16.80 10.22 -1.14
CA ILE A 204 -15.46 9.67 -0.98
C ILE A 204 -15.36 8.44 -1.87
N LEU A 205 -14.49 8.51 -2.86
CA LEU A 205 -14.12 7.40 -3.71
C LEU A 205 -12.81 6.81 -3.19
N ILE A 206 -12.84 5.55 -2.77
CA ILE A 206 -11.65 4.83 -2.36
C ILE A 206 -11.26 3.87 -3.47
N MET A 207 -10.17 4.16 -4.17
CA MET A 207 -9.61 3.27 -5.18
C MET A 207 -8.86 2.13 -4.48
N GLY A 208 -9.62 1.13 -4.04
CA GLY A 208 -9.07 -0.05 -3.40
C GLY A 208 -8.47 -1.04 -4.40
N PRO A 209 -7.75 -2.06 -3.89
CA PRO A 209 -7.37 -3.22 -4.68
C PRO A 209 -8.60 -3.88 -5.31
N LYS A 210 -8.40 -4.59 -6.44
CA LYS A 210 -9.48 -5.28 -7.19
C LYS A 210 -10.32 -6.22 -6.33
N THR A 211 -9.79 -6.69 -5.20
CA THR A 211 -10.51 -7.47 -4.19
C THR A 211 -10.69 -6.65 -2.92
N ALA A 212 -11.90 -6.66 -2.36
CA ALA A 212 -12.19 -5.99 -1.10
C ALA A 212 -11.30 -6.56 0.02
N ARG A 213 -10.56 -5.69 0.73
CA ARG A 213 -9.79 -6.08 1.91
C ARG A 213 -10.56 -5.66 3.16
N TYR A 214 -10.84 -6.62 4.03
CA TYR A 214 -11.34 -6.32 5.37
C TYR A 214 -10.30 -5.46 6.10
N GLY A 215 -10.74 -4.40 6.78
CA GLY A 215 -9.85 -3.47 7.49
C GLY A 215 -9.00 -2.56 6.59
N TYR A 216 -9.45 -2.25 5.37
CA TYR A 216 -8.74 -1.28 4.50
C TYR A 216 -8.67 0.09 5.18
N ILE A 217 -7.45 0.55 5.48
CA ILE A 217 -7.15 1.63 6.42
C ILE A 217 -7.89 2.93 6.05
N GLU A 218 -7.87 3.29 4.77
CA GLU A 218 -8.53 4.48 4.24
C GLU A 218 -10.04 4.40 4.47
N LYS A 219 -10.65 3.22 4.28
CA LYS A 219 -12.08 3.03 4.51
C LYS A 219 -12.43 3.19 5.99
N THR A 220 -11.64 2.58 6.88
CA THR A 220 -11.83 2.72 8.33
C THR A 220 -11.67 4.17 8.79
N TYR A 221 -10.66 4.87 8.25
CA TYR A 221 -10.44 6.29 8.52
C TYR A 221 -11.66 7.13 8.14
N PHE A 222 -12.15 7.00 6.91
CA PHE A 222 -13.26 7.82 6.44
C PHE A 222 -14.59 7.50 7.11
N TYR A 223 -14.86 6.24 7.45
CA TYR A 223 -16.01 5.91 8.30
C TYR A 223 -15.92 6.60 9.65
N THR A 224 -14.74 6.57 10.29
CA THR A 224 -14.52 7.26 11.56
C THR A 224 -14.69 8.77 11.42
N LEU A 225 -14.14 9.38 10.37
CA LEU A 225 -14.23 10.82 10.09
C LEU A 225 -15.68 11.27 9.87
N LEU A 226 -16.48 10.45 9.18
CA LEU A 226 -17.90 10.73 8.88
C LEU A 226 -18.86 10.34 10.01
N GLY A 227 -18.39 9.63 11.04
CA GLY A 227 -19.25 9.08 12.09
C GLY A 227 -20.12 7.90 11.62
N GLU A 228 -19.75 7.24 10.52
CA GLU A 228 -20.41 6.03 10.01
C GLU A 228 -19.84 4.78 10.68
N ARG A 229 -20.68 3.81 11.06
CA ARG A 229 -20.29 2.52 11.66
C ARG A 229 -20.71 1.36 10.79
#